data_AF-A0A962UCV2-F1
#
_entry.id   AF-A0A962UCV2-F1
#
_cell.length_a   1.000
_cell.length_b   1.000
_cell.length_c   1.000
_cell.angle_alpha   90.00
_cell.angle_beta   90.00
_cell.angle_gamma   90.00
#
_symmetry.space_group_name_H-M   'P 1'
#
loop_
_entity.id
_entity.type
_entity.pdbx_description
1 polymer ?
#
loop_
_entity_poly.entity_id
_entity_poly.type
_entity_poly.pdbx_seq_one_letter_code
_entity_poly.pdbx_strand_id
1 'polypeptide(L)' 'MKAARKMVLLADASKFGTPAFVKIFLLIEFDVIVTDRKFPESERAALTRAGITLVEV' A
#
# COMPACT_ATOMS: atom_id res chain seq x y z
N MET A 1 -2.35 -10.86 11.08
CA MET A 1 -2.91 -10.81 9.72
C MET A 1 -3.52 -12.12 9.22
N LYS A 2 -2.98 -13.30 9.54
CA LYS A 2 -3.41 -14.61 8.99
C LYS A 2 -4.89 -15.02 9.12
N ALA A 3 -5.67 -14.43 10.03
CA ALA A 3 -7.10 -14.72 10.19
C ALA A 3 -8.02 -13.72 9.48
N ALA A 4 -7.47 -12.60 8.99
CA ALA A 4 -8.26 -11.61 8.29
C ALA A 4 -8.61 -12.13 6.90
N ARG A 5 -9.91 -12.08 6.55
CA ARG A 5 -10.36 -12.41 5.19
C ARG A 5 -9.88 -11.39 4.15
N LYS A 6 -9.65 -10.15 4.59
CA LYS A 6 -9.17 -9.04 3.76
C LYS A 6 -8.41 -8.03 4.62
N MET A 7 -7.34 -7.47 4.09
CA MET A 7 -6.44 -6.54 4.76
C MET A 7 -6.37 -5.24 3.97
N VAL A 8 -6.72 -4.14 4.65
CA VAL A 8 -6.76 -2.81 4.06
C VAL A 8 -5.83 -1.90 4.85
N LEU A 9 -4.87 -1.28 4.16
CA LEU A 9 -4.00 -0.25 4.73
C LEU A 9 -4.56 1.12 4.40
N LEU A 10 -4.92 1.90 5.42
CA LEU A 10 -5.21 3.32 5.28
C LEU A 10 -4.02 4.12 5.82
N ALA A 11 -3.37 4.88 4.95
CA ALA A 11 -2.22 5.70 5.32
C ALA A 11 -2.11 6.92 4.42
N ASP A 12 -1.69 8.05 4.98
CA ASP A 12 -1.36 9.24 4.19
C ASP A 12 -0.15 8.96 3.28
N ALA A 13 -0.11 9.63 2.13
CA ALA A 13 0.86 9.37 1.09
C ALA A 13 2.32 9.66 1.54
N SER A 14 2.51 10.45 2.61
CA SER A 14 3.87 10.76 3.13
C SER A 14 4.56 9.53 3.75
N LYS A 15 3.83 8.43 3.97
CA LYS A 15 4.37 7.17 4.50
C LYS A 15 5.03 6.29 3.45
N PHE A 16 4.93 6.62 2.16
CA PHE A 16 5.53 5.86 1.07
C PHE A 16 6.81 6.53 0.54
N GLY A 17 7.72 5.73 -0.01
CA GLY A 17 8.99 6.22 -0.58
C GLY A 17 10.01 6.75 0.45
N THR A 18 9.62 6.87 1.73
CA THR A 18 10.50 7.35 2.79
C THR A 18 11.12 6.16 3.54
N PRO A 19 12.46 6.03 3.60
CA PRO A 19 13.11 5.02 4.39
C PRO A 19 12.77 5.18 5.88
N ALA A 20 12.36 4.08 6.51
CA ALA A 20 12.19 4.00 7.96
C ALA A 20 13.28 3.11 8.56
N PHE A 21 13.74 3.43 9.77
CA PHE A 21 14.73 2.62 10.50
C PHE A 21 14.20 1.25 10.94
N VAL A 22 12.88 1.04 10.85
CA VAL A 22 12.21 -0.20 11.23
C VAL A 22 11.29 -0.65 10.10
N LYS A 23 11.39 -1.93 9.75
CA LYS A 23 10.43 -2.59 8.87
C LYS A 23 9.35 -3.25 9.72
N ILE A 24 8.13 -2.74 9.63
CA ILE A 24 6.98 -3.28 10.37
C ILE A 24 6.27 -4.36 9.53
N PHE A 25 6.06 -4.10 8.24
CA PHE A 25 5.37 -4.99 7.30
C PHE A 25 5.81 -4.73 5.86
N LEU A 26 5.50 -5.66 4.96
CA LEU A 26 5.58 -5.48 3.52
C LEU A 26 4.22 -5.05 2.95
N LEU A 27 4.22 -4.18 1.94
CA LEU A 27 2.98 -3.77 1.26
C LEU A 27 2.23 -4.93 0.60
N ILE A 28 2.96 -5.98 0.19
CA ILE A 28 2.37 -7.21 -0.38
C ILE A 28 1.55 -8.02 0.63
N GLU A 29 1.61 -7.67 1.92
CA GLU A 29 0.77 -8.28 2.95
C GLU A 29 -0.64 -7.65 2.99
N PHE A 30 -0.95 -6.69 2.12
CA PHE A 30 -2.26 -6.02 2.08
C PHE A 30 -2.94 -6.25 0.74
N ASP A 31 -4.26 -6.40 0.75
CA ASP A 31 -5.06 -6.53 -0.47
C ASP A 31 -5.40 -5.16 -1.06
N VAL A 32 -5.52 -4.14 -0.21
CA VAL A 32 -5.93 -2.78 -0.59
C VAL A 32 -5.10 -1.75 0.16
N ILE A 33 -4.69 -0.70 -0.54
CA ILE A 33 -4.12 0.52 0.02
C ILE A 33 -5.05 1.68 -0.29
N VAL A 34 -5.38 2.48 0.73
CA VAL A 34 -6.15 3.72 0.63
C VAL A 34 -5.26 4.87 1.07
N THR A 35 -5.17 5.92 0.25
CA THR A 35 -4.28 7.07 0.49
C THR A 35 -4.82 8.37 -0.08
N ASP A 36 -4.30 9.51 0.36
CA ASP A 36 -4.81 10.87 0.11
C ASP A 36 -4.13 11.58 -1.08
N ARG A 37 -3.24 10.89 -1.81
CA ARG A 37 -2.60 11.44 -3.02
C ARG A 37 -2.43 10.39 -4.10
N LYS A 38 -2.27 10.89 -5.33
CA LYS A 38 -1.99 10.04 -6.48
C LYS A 38 -0.56 9.50 -6.45
N PHE A 39 -0.42 8.19 -6.62
CA PHE A 39 0.85 7.55 -6.88
C PHE A 39 1.28 7.79 -8.33
N PRO A 40 2.60 7.83 -8.60
CA PRO A 40 3.12 7.76 -9.97
C PRO A 40 2.62 6.51 -10.69
N GLU A 41 2.40 6.61 -12.01
CA GLU A 41 1.84 5.50 -12.81
C GLU A 41 2.71 4.23 -12.75
N SER A 42 4.03 4.39 -12.69
CA SER A 42 4.97 3.28 -12.54
C SER A 42 4.75 2.51 -11.23
N GLU A 43 4.50 3.22 -10.13
CA GLU A 43 4.25 2.64 -8.81
C GLU A 43 2.85 2.02 -8.74
N ARG A 44 1.83 2.69 -9.29
CA ARG A 44 0.48 2.13 -9.44
C ARG A 44 0.52 0.80 -10.20
N ALA A 45 1.24 0.75 -11.32
CA ALA A 45 1.40 -0.46 -12.11
C ALA A 45 2.14 -1.55 -11.33
N ALA A 46 3.13 -1.20 -10.50
CA ALA A 46 3.83 -2.16 -9.65
C ALA A 46 2.90 -2.75 -8.57
N LEU A 47 2.12 -1.92 -7.88
CA LEU A 47 1.13 -2.35 -6.88
C LEU A 47 0.06 -3.25 -7.52
N THR A 48 -0.43 -2.88 -8.71
CA THR A 48 -1.43 -3.65 -9.45
C THR A 48 -0.87 -5.03 -9.84
N ARG A 49 0.37 -5.10 -10.36
CA ARG A 49 1.03 -6.38 -10.65
C ARG A 49 1.26 -7.24 -9.41
N ALA A 50 1.41 -6.62 -8.24
CA ALA A 50 1.51 -7.31 -6.96
C ALA A 50 0.15 -7.77 -6.41
N GLY A 51 -0.95 -7.53 -7.13
CA GLY A 51 -2.31 -7.92 -6.70
C GLY A 51 -2.95 -6.94 -5.70
N ILE A 52 -2.35 -5.77 -5.51
CA ILE A 52 -2.81 -4.77 -4.54
C ILE A 52 -3.72 -3.78 -5.25
N THR A 53 -4.91 -3.56 -4.67
CA THR A 53 -5.81 -2.50 -5.14
C THR A 53 -5.42 -1.17 -4.52
N LEU A 54 -5.20 -0.14 -5.34
CA LEU A 54 -4.94 1.22 -4.87
C LEU A 54 -6.20 2.08 -4.97
N VAL A 55 -6.58 2.74 -3.88
CA VAL A 55 -7.67 3.71 -3.80
C VAL A 55 -7.09 5.05 -3.36
N GLU A 56 -7.32 6.08 -4.17
CA GLU A 56 -6.80 7.43 -3.93
C GLU A 56 -7.99 8.35 -3.68
N VAL A 57 -7.96 9.09 -2.57
CA VAL A 57 -9.06 9.96 -2.09
C VAL A 57 -8.65 11.41 -2.19
#